data_AF-A0A8S8ZE17-F1
#
_entry.id   AF-A0A8S8ZE17-F1
#
_cell.length_a   1.000
_cell.length_b   1.000
_cell.length_c   1.000
_cell.angle_alpha   90.00
_cell.angle_beta   90.00
_cell.angle_gamma   90.00
#
_symmetry.space_group_name_H-M   'P 1'
#
loop_
_entity.id
_entity.type
_entity.pdbx_description
1 polymer ?
#
loop_
_entity_poly.entity_id
_entity_poly.type
_entity_poly.pdbx_seq_one_letter_code
_entity_poly.pdbx_strand_id
1 'polypeptide(L)'
;MNAGLPVSTPCTAINKVCGSSLKAAMIAATEITAGISSLVVAGGMESMSNAPHFIRGARRGEDVSYASLESVLVHDGLKDAYTGESMGNTGETIADEHGITREQSDAFAVRSHAWPTRLGTRVGSTRRCFPLPVSSVTRGSAPARPWNR
;
A
#
# COMPACT_ATOMS: atom_id res chain seq x y z
N MET A 1 -1.44 -15.45 1.63
CA MET A 1 -2.84 -15.44 2.10
C MET A 1 -3.06 -16.65 2.99
N ASN A 2 -3.28 -16.45 4.28
CA ASN A 2 -3.54 -17.52 5.25
C ASN A 2 -4.84 -17.23 6.00
N ALA A 3 -5.92 -17.09 5.23
CA ALA A 3 -7.25 -16.69 5.72
C ALA A 3 -8.16 -17.89 6.01
N GLY A 4 -7.62 -19.11 6.01
CA GLY A 4 -8.40 -20.34 6.21
C GLY A 4 -9.29 -20.75 5.03
N LEU A 5 -9.08 -20.19 3.84
CA LEU A 5 -9.81 -20.57 2.63
C LEU A 5 -9.29 -21.90 2.06
N PRO A 6 -10.15 -22.75 1.47
CA PRO A 6 -9.74 -23.97 0.78
C PRO A 6 -8.70 -23.70 -0.32
N VAL A 7 -7.78 -24.64 -0.54
CA VAL A 7 -6.78 -24.56 -1.63
C VAL A 7 -7.41 -24.52 -3.03
N SER A 8 -8.66 -25.00 -3.15
CA SER A 8 -9.45 -24.95 -4.37
C SER A 8 -10.03 -23.57 -4.66
N THR A 9 -9.97 -22.61 -3.73
CA THR A 9 -10.48 -21.27 -3.94
C THR A 9 -9.51 -20.48 -4.83
N PRO A 10 -9.93 -20.03 -6.03
CA PRO A 10 -9.05 -19.28 -6.92
C PRO A 10 -8.72 -17.92 -6.32
N CYS A 11 -7.53 -17.41 -6.60
CA CYS A 11 -7.08 -16.10 -6.15
C CYS A 11 -6.21 -15.43 -7.21
N THR A 12 -6.42 -14.14 -7.43
CA THR A 12 -5.68 -13.33 -8.39
C THR A 12 -5.24 -12.04 -7.74
N ALA A 13 -3.95 -11.72 -7.84
CA ALA A 13 -3.41 -10.42 -7.45
C ALA A 13 -3.47 -9.46 -8.63
N ILE A 14 -3.98 -8.24 -8.41
CA ILE A 14 -4.11 -7.21 -9.44
C ILE A 14 -3.27 -6.02 -9.01
N ASN A 15 -2.39 -5.55 -9.89
CA ASN A 15 -1.67 -4.30 -9.71
C ASN A 15 -2.19 -3.25 -10.70
N LYS A 16 -2.87 -2.25 -10.16
CA LYS A 16 -3.25 -1.01 -10.84
C LYS A 16 -2.97 0.20 -9.93
N VAL A 17 -1.81 0.19 -9.26
CA VAL A 17 -1.35 1.23 -8.31
C VAL A 17 -2.46 1.57 -7.30
N CYS A 18 -2.76 2.85 -7.05
CA CYS A 18 -3.79 3.30 -6.11
C CYS A 18 -5.21 2.80 -6.47
N GLY A 19 -5.45 2.45 -7.74
CA GLY A 19 -6.72 1.92 -8.23
C GLY A 19 -6.91 0.40 -8.07
N SER A 20 -5.93 -0.32 -7.50
CA SER A 20 -5.94 -1.80 -7.47
C SER A 20 -7.16 -2.38 -6.76
N SER A 21 -7.50 -1.87 -5.57
CA SER A 21 -8.61 -2.38 -4.76
C SER A 21 -9.96 -2.15 -5.43
N LEU A 22 -10.15 -0.96 -6.03
CA LEU A 22 -11.37 -0.64 -6.75
C LEU A 22 -11.49 -1.46 -8.04
N LYS A 23 -10.36 -1.71 -8.74
CA LYS A 23 -10.34 -2.59 -9.90
C LYS A 23 -10.71 -4.02 -9.54
N ALA A 24 -10.26 -4.52 -8.39
CA ALA A 24 -10.67 -5.84 -7.90
C ALA A 24 -12.19 -5.91 -7.68
N ALA A 25 -12.79 -4.86 -7.09
CA ALA A 25 -14.25 -4.79 -6.94
C ALA A 25 -15.00 -4.78 -8.28
N MET A 26 -14.47 -4.05 -9.28
CA MET A 26 -15.04 -4.03 -10.64
C MET A 26 -14.98 -5.40 -11.32
N ILE A 27 -13.86 -6.13 -11.16
CA ILE A 27 -13.71 -7.49 -11.71
C ILE A 27 -14.69 -8.44 -11.02
N ALA A 28 -14.80 -8.39 -9.68
CA ALA A 28 -15.76 -9.20 -8.93
C ALA A 28 -17.21 -8.97 -9.39
N ALA A 29 -17.62 -7.72 -9.58
CA ALA A 29 -18.94 -7.39 -10.10
C ALA A 29 -19.18 -7.96 -11.51
N THR A 30 -18.14 -7.93 -12.36
CA THR A 30 -18.20 -8.47 -13.72
C THR A 30 -18.35 -10.00 -13.69
N GLU A 31 -17.57 -10.70 -12.87
CA GLU A 31 -17.65 -12.17 -12.75
C GLU A 31 -19.02 -12.64 -12.26
N ILE A 32 -19.58 -11.94 -11.27
CA ILE A 32 -20.92 -12.26 -10.73
C ILE A 32 -21.99 -12.03 -11.80
N THR A 33 -21.92 -10.90 -12.50
CA THR A 33 -22.90 -10.57 -13.55
C THR A 33 -22.80 -11.54 -14.73
N ALA A 34 -21.59 -12.00 -15.06
CA ALA A 34 -21.35 -12.99 -16.12
C ALA A 34 -21.76 -14.42 -15.72
N GLY A 35 -22.18 -14.65 -14.47
CA GLY A 35 -22.55 -15.98 -13.97
C GLY A 35 -21.35 -16.92 -13.78
N ILE A 36 -20.13 -16.38 -13.77
CA ILE A 36 -18.88 -17.15 -13.59
C ILE A 36 -18.68 -17.50 -12.11
N SER A 37 -18.92 -16.51 -11.24
CA SER A 37 -18.71 -16.63 -9.79
C SER A 37 -19.99 -16.26 -9.05
N SER A 38 -20.40 -17.06 -8.06
CA SER A 38 -21.56 -16.73 -7.23
C SER A 38 -21.21 -15.84 -6.03
N LEU A 39 -19.95 -15.85 -5.60
CA LEU A 39 -19.43 -15.08 -4.48
C LEU A 39 -17.95 -14.77 -4.72
N VAL A 40 -17.57 -13.50 -4.55
CA VAL A 40 -16.19 -13.04 -4.70
C VAL A 40 -15.84 -12.13 -3.53
N VAL A 41 -14.66 -12.33 -2.95
CA VAL A 41 -14.07 -11.41 -1.96
C VAL A 41 -13.11 -10.48 -2.69
N ALA A 42 -13.42 -9.18 -2.71
CA ALA A 42 -12.60 -8.18 -3.38
C ALA A 42 -12.10 -7.12 -2.38
N GLY A 43 -10.89 -6.61 -2.63
CA GLY A 43 -10.27 -5.59 -1.80
C GLY A 43 -8.82 -5.34 -2.20
N GLY A 44 -8.06 -4.74 -1.29
CA GLY A 44 -6.62 -4.55 -1.45
C GLY A 44 -5.94 -4.53 -0.08
N MET A 45 -4.65 -4.87 -0.09
CA MET A 45 -3.78 -4.80 1.08
C MET A 45 -2.47 -4.19 0.62
N GLU A 46 -1.88 -3.34 1.47
CA GLU A 46 -0.60 -2.69 1.21
C GLU A 46 0.21 -2.59 2.52
N SER A 47 1.53 -2.69 2.42
CA SER A 47 2.46 -2.47 3.54
C SER A 47 3.70 -1.72 3.05
N MET A 48 3.54 -0.41 2.87
CA MET A 48 4.60 0.49 2.42
C MET A 48 5.84 0.48 3.33
N SER A 49 5.66 0.35 4.65
CA SER A 49 6.78 0.28 5.61
C SER A 49 7.64 -0.96 5.47
N ASN A 50 7.10 -2.04 4.87
CA ASN A 50 7.81 -3.29 4.65
C ASN A 50 8.34 -3.43 3.21
N ALA A 51 8.24 -2.38 2.39
CA ALA A 51 8.75 -2.39 1.04
C ALA A 51 10.28 -2.53 1.03
N PRO A 52 10.85 -3.53 0.33
CA PRO A 52 12.28 -3.74 0.31
C PRO A 52 13.00 -2.70 -0.56
N HIS A 53 14.32 -2.69 -0.46
CA HIS A 53 15.17 -2.08 -1.46
C HIS A 53 15.66 -3.16 -2.44
N PHE A 54 15.90 -2.78 -3.68
CA PHE A 54 16.37 -3.67 -4.73
C PHE A 54 17.56 -3.05 -5.47
N ILE A 55 18.26 -3.87 -6.24
CA ILE A 55 19.32 -3.41 -7.14
C ILE A 55 19.08 -3.96 -8.53
N ARG A 56 19.41 -3.15 -9.54
CA ARG A 56 19.29 -3.51 -10.94
C ARG A 56 20.62 -4.03 -11.47
N GLY A 57 20.58 -5.12 -12.22
CA GLY A 57 21.73 -5.63 -12.96
C GLY A 57 22.81 -6.35 -12.15
N ALA A 58 22.65 -6.49 -10.83
CA ALA A 58 23.59 -7.23 -9.99
C ALA A 58 23.61 -8.72 -10.35
N ARG A 59 24.81 -9.28 -10.53
CA ARG A 59 25.01 -10.73 -10.75
C ARG A 59 25.30 -11.43 -9.43
N ARG A 60 25.02 -12.73 -9.39
CA ARG A 60 25.31 -13.56 -8.23
C ARG A 60 26.82 -13.54 -7.93
N GLY A 61 27.19 -13.09 -6.74
CA GLY A 61 28.58 -13.03 -6.28
C GLY A 61 29.28 -11.69 -6.49
N GLU A 62 28.59 -10.68 -7.03
CA GLU A 62 29.12 -9.32 -7.10
C GLU A 62 28.92 -8.57 -5.76
N ASP A 63 29.93 -7.81 -5.36
CA ASP A 63 29.81 -6.89 -4.22
C ASP A 63 28.88 -5.73 -4.59
N VAL A 64 27.86 -5.52 -3.75
CA VAL A 64 26.84 -4.49 -3.95
C VAL A 64 27.06 -3.34 -2.97
N SER A 65 27.22 -2.13 -3.51
CA SER A 65 27.29 -0.91 -2.68
C SER A 65 25.92 -0.51 -2.16
N TYR A 66 25.83 -0.08 -0.90
CA TYR A 66 24.59 0.43 -0.33
C TYR A 66 24.01 1.61 -1.12
N ALA A 67 24.86 2.45 -1.73
CA ALA A 67 24.44 3.58 -2.55
C ALA A 67 23.72 3.18 -3.85
N SER A 68 23.84 1.93 -4.28
CA SER A 68 23.18 1.39 -5.48
C SER A 68 21.82 0.73 -5.21
N LEU A 69 21.38 0.75 -3.96
CA LEU A 69 20.07 0.24 -3.57
C LEU A 69 18.97 1.26 -3.91
N GLU A 70 18.01 0.82 -4.71
CA GLU A 70 16.82 1.57 -5.08
C GLU A 70 15.64 1.16 -4.20
N SER A 71 14.79 2.11 -3.80
CA SER A 71 13.57 1.80 -3.05
C SER A 71 12.48 1.26 -3.98
N VAL A 72 11.97 0.05 -3.73
CA VAL A 72 10.84 -0.52 -4.49
C VAL A 72 9.62 0.39 -4.39
N LEU A 73 9.37 0.96 -3.21
CA LEU A 73 8.23 1.85 -2.97
C LEU A 73 8.23 3.07 -3.89
N VAL A 74 9.39 3.72 -4.03
CA VAL A 74 9.52 4.87 -4.93
C VAL A 74 9.43 4.41 -6.37
N HIS A 75 10.16 3.35 -6.72
CA HIS A 75 10.27 2.87 -8.09
C HIS A 75 8.94 2.35 -8.66
N ASP A 76 8.24 1.46 -7.94
CA ASP A 76 7.05 0.78 -8.43
C ASP A 76 5.75 1.53 -8.11
N GLY A 77 5.75 2.38 -7.08
CA GLY A 77 4.52 2.98 -6.54
C GLY A 77 4.39 4.49 -6.65
N LEU A 78 5.50 5.24 -6.64
CA LEU A 78 5.48 6.71 -6.47
C LEU A 78 6.23 7.49 -7.56
N LYS A 79 6.71 6.81 -8.60
CA LYS A 79 7.41 7.41 -9.73
C LYS A 79 6.62 7.18 -11.00
N ASP A 80 6.46 8.23 -11.80
CA ASP A 80 5.82 8.11 -13.11
C ASP A 80 6.71 7.27 -14.02
N ALA A 81 6.12 6.29 -14.71
CA ALA A 81 6.88 5.37 -15.56
C ALA A 81 7.38 6.03 -16.85
N TYR A 82 6.78 7.14 -17.29
CA TYR A 82 7.07 7.80 -18.56
C TYR A 82 7.98 9.01 -18.37
N THR A 83 7.62 9.93 -17.46
CA THR A 83 8.39 11.15 -17.19
C THR A 83 9.50 10.90 -16.17
N GLY A 84 9.37 9.86 -15.35
CA GLY A 84 10.29 9.60 -14.24
C GLY A 84 10.13 10.57 -13.07
N GLU A 85 9.10 11.41 -13.08
CA GLU A 85 8.85 12.38 -12.02
C GLU A 85 8.19 11.72 -10.81
N SER A 86 8.36 12.32 -9.64
CA SER A 86 7.63 11.91 -8.44
C SER A 86 6.14 12.21 -8.61
N MET A 87 5.27 11.33 -8.09
CA MET A 87 3.83 11.60 -8.03
C MET A 87 3.50 12.91 -7.30
N GLY A 88 4.34 13.37 -6.37
CA GLY A 88 4.19 14.69 -5.75
C GLY A 88 4.27 15.84 -6.76
N ASN A 89 5.20 15.76 -7.73
CA ASN A 89 5.36 16.77 -8.76
C ASN A 89 4.14 16.80 -9.70
N THR A 90 3.57 15.62 -10.02
CA THR A 90 2.34 15.57 -10.82
C THR A 90 1.18 16.29 -10.13
N GLY A 91 1.13 16.27 -8.79
CA GLY A 91 0.17 17.04 -8.00
C GLY A 91 0.39 18.55 -8.13
N GLU A 92 1.64 19.01 -8.13
CA GLU A 92 1.98 20.42 -8.36
C GLU A 92 1.62 20.87 -9.78
N THR A 93 1.84 20.04 -10.80
CA THR A 93 1.41 20.32 -12.18
C THR A 93 -0.09 20.56 -12.25
N ILE A 94 -0.89 19.71 -11.62
CA ILE A 94 -2.35 19.88 -11.56
C ILE A 94 -2.73 21.14 -10.78
N ALA A 95 -2.00 21.47 -9.71
CA ALA A 95 -2.25 22.69 -8.96
C ALA A 95 -2.02 23.94 -9.82
N ASP A 96 -0.93 23.98 -10.58
CA ASP A 96 -0.62 25.08 -11.50
C ASP A 96 -1.64 25.18 -12.65
N GLU A 97 -1.99 24.05 -13.28
CA GLU A 97 -2.95 24.01 -14.39
C GLU A 97 -4.36 24.48 -14.01
N HIS A 98 -4.77 24.21 -12.77
CA HIS A 98 -6.09 24.58 -12.25
C HIS A 98 -6.09 25.81 -11.34
N GLY A 99 -4.93 26.47 -11.15
CA GLY A 99 -4.80 27.64 -10.29
C GLY A 99 -5.13 27.37 -8.82
N ILE A 100 -4.83 26.17 -8.32
CA ILE A 100 -5.04 25.79 -6.93
C ILE A 100 -3.93 26.42 -6.08
N THR A 101 -4.29 27.39 -5.24
CA THR A 101 -3.31 28.07 -4.40
C THR A 101 -2.90 27.21 -3.21
N ARG A 102 -1.74 27.54 -2.63
CA ARG A 102 -1.24 26.90 -1.41
C ARG A 102 -2.27 27.00 -0.27
N GLU A 103 -2.90 28.15 -0.11
CA GLU A 103 -3.89 28.41 0.94
C GLU A 103 -5.13 27.52 0.77
N GLN A 104 -5.54 27.24 -0.47
CA GLN A 104 -6.65 26.34 -0.76
C GLN A 104 -6.31 24.89 -0.40
N SER A 105 -5.12 24.44 -0.78
CA SER A 105 -4.61 23.10 -0.44
C SER A 105 -4.49 22.91 1.08
N ASP A 106 -3.92 23.89 1.78
CA ASP A 106 -3.77 23.86 3.24
C ASP A 106 -5.14 23.90 3.95
N ALA A 107 -6.08 24.74 3.49
CA ALA A 107 -7.44 24.79 4.02
C ALA A 107 -8.17 23.45 3.84
N PHE A 108 -7.99 22.78 2.70
CA PHE A 108 -8.52 21.45 2.46
C PHE A 108 -7.93 20.42 3.43
N ALA A 109 -6.61 20.42 3.61
CA ALA A 109 -5.90 19.49 4.49
C ALA A 109 -6.34 19.64 5.95
N VAL A 110 -6.42 20.87 6.47
CA VAL A 110 -6.89 21.15 7.83
C VAL A 110 -8.32 20.66 8.03
N ARG A 111 -9.20 20.94 7.06
CA ARG A 111 -10.60 20.49 7.13
C ARG A 111 -10.70 18.96 7.15
N SER A 112 -9.93 18.27 6.30
CA SER A 112 -9.87 16.81 6.24
C SER A 112 -9.40 16.23 7.58
N HIS A 113 -8.34 16.80 8.16
CA HIS A 113 -7.80 16.35 9.44
C HIS A 113 -8.74 16.60 10.62
N ALA A 114 -9.50 17.71 10.60
CA ALA A 114 -10.47 18.02 11.65
C ALA A 114 -11.74 17.16 11.60
N TRP A 115 -12.03 16.53 10.46
CA TRP A 115 -13.30 15.81 10.22
C TRP A 115 -13.53 14.64 11.20
N PRO A 116 -12.56 13.73 11.43
CA PRO A 116 -12.75 12.62 12.38
C PRO A 116 -12.92 13.10 13.83
N THR A 117 -12.19 14.15 14.23
CA THR A 117 -12.28 14.73 15.58
C THR A 117 -13.65 15.37 15.81
N ARG A 118 -14.20 16.07 14.81
CA ARG A 118 -15.52 16.71 14.88
C ARG A 118 -16.67 15.71 14.95
N LEU A 119 -16.53 14.57 14.27
CA LEU A 119 -17.54 13.50 14.29
C LEU A 119 -17.48 12.62 15.55
N GLY A 120 -16.55 12.90 16.49
CA GLY A 120 -16.36 12.07 17.68
C GLY A 120 -15.89 10.64 17.37
N THR A 121 -15.51 10.37 16.12
CA THR A 121 -14.98 9.08 15.70
C THR A 121 -13.53 8.97 16.18
N ARG A 122 -13.31 8.19 17.23
CA ARG A 122 -11.93 7.77 17.57
C ARG A 122 -11.37 6.97 16.40
N VAL A 123 -10.17 7.34 15.95
CA VAL A 123 -9.42 6.58 14.94
C VAL A 123 -9.36 5.11 15.39
N GLY A 124 -9.85 4.20 14.55
CA GLY A 124 -9.89 2.76 14.85
C GLY A 124 -11.14 2.25 15.59
N SER A 125 -12.08 3.11 16.00
CA SER A 125 -13.26 2.70 16.80
C SER A 125 -14.52 2.40 15.97
N THR A 126 -14.43 2.43 14.64
CA THR A 126 -15.62 2.17 13.80
C THR A 126 -15.82 0.68 13.59
N ARG A 127 -17.07 0.24 13.37
CA ARG A 127 -17.39 -1.16 13.00
C ARG A 127 -16.69 -1.67 11.74
N ARG A 128 -16.08 -0.78 10.95
CA ARG A 128 -15.30 -1.11 9.75
C ARG A 128 -13.82 -1.38 10.05
N CYS A 129 -13.35 -1.09 11.26
CA CYS A 129 -12.00 -1.34 11.70
C CYS A 129 -11.97 -2.67 12.47
N PHE A 130 -11.15 -3.61 12.02
CA PHE A 130 -10.91 -4.86 12.73
C PHE A 130 -9.54 -4.79 13.42
N PRO A 131 -9.45 -5.09 14.73
CA PRO A 131 -8.18 -5.05 15.43
C PRO A 131 -7.27 -6.15 14.90
N LEU A 132 -6.04 -5.78 14.55
CA LEU A 132 -4.99 -6.75 14.23
C LEU A 132 -4.22 -7.05 15.52
N PRO A 133 -4.17 -8.31 15.99
CA PRO A 133 -3.36 -8.66 17.14
C PRO A 133 -1.89 -8.48 16.77
N VAL A 134 -1.21 -7.58 17.48
CA VAL A 134 0.24 -7.41 17.35
C VAL A 134 0.87 -8.22 18.47
N SER A 135 1.72 -9.18 18.13
CA SER A 135 2.56 -9.84 19.12
C SER A 135 3.46 -8.78 19.75
N SER A 136 3.27 -8.47 21.02
CA SER A 136 4.14 -7.55 21.74
C SER A 136 5.53 -8.17 21.78
N VAL A 137 6.44 -7.71 20.92
CA VAL A 137 7.86 -7.94 21.13
C VAL A 137 8.22 -7.05 22.31
N THR A 138 8.31 -7.63 23.50
CA THR A 138 9.02 -7.00 24.62
C THR A 138 10.43 -6.69 24.12
N ARG A 139 10.77 -5.41 23.96
CA ARG A 139 12.17 -4.98 23.86
C ARG A 139 12.83 -5.28 25.21
N GLY A 140 13.24 -6.52 25.40
CA GLY A 140 13.80 -7.04 26.63
C GLY A 140 13.87 -8.55 26.59
N SER A 141 15.09 -9.08 26.51
CA SER A 141 15.48 -10.50 26.46
C SER A 141 15.16 -11.24 25.15
N ALA A 142 15.96 -10.99 24.11
CA ALA A 142 16.31 -12.10 23.22
C ALA A 142 17.19 -13.07 24.04
N PRO A 143 16.79 -14.33 24.28
CA PRO A 143 17.77 -15.33 24.69
C PRO A 143 18.78 -15.45 23.54
N ALA A 144 20.05 -15.21 23.85
CA ALA A 144 21.15 -15.44 22.90
C ALA A 144 21.03 -16.87 22.39
N ARG A 145 20.56 -17.04 21.15
CA ARG A 145 20.65 -18.33 20.46
C ARG A 145 22.13 -18.51 20.16
N PRO A 146 22.81 -19.52 20.71
CA PRO A 146 24.18 -19.80 20.32
C PRO A 146 24.16 -20.15 18.84
N TRP A 147 24.87 -19.35 18.05
CA TRP A 147 25.25 -19.70 16.70
C TRP A 147 26.14 -20.95 16.80
N ASN A 148 25.53 -22.13 16.66
CA ASN A 148 26.27 -23.38 16.52
C ASN A 148 26.26 -23.79 15.04
N ARG A 149 27.45 -23.57 14.45
CA ARG A 149 28.19 -24.33 13.43
C ARG A 149 27.46 -24.83 12.18
#